data_AF-A0A6M5YMF9-F1
#
_entry.id   AF-A0A6M5YMF9-F1
#
_cell.length_a   1.000
_cell.length_b   1.000
_cell.length_c   1.000
_cell.angle_alpha   90.00
_cell.angle_beta   90.00
_cell.angle_gamma   90.00
#
_symmetry.space_group_name_H-M   'P 1'
#
loop_
_entity.id
_entity.type
_entity.pdbx_description
1 polymer ?
#
loop_
_entity_poly.entity_id
_entity_poly.type
_entity_poly.pdbx_seq_one_letter_code
_entity_poly.pdbx_strand_id
1 'polypeptide(L)'
;MTAVDVALFVNIAGSLVLFGGAAVLALGWAFRAGQFENFDQGSKSIFGPDEPVGEPTDEFPGAPHEPGAVPRAEDPHPSGVPASGGR
;
A
#
# COMPACT_ATOMS: atom_id res chain seq x y z
N MET A 1 42.02 14.67 2.56
CA MET A 1 40.76 15.25 3.07
C MET A 1 41.01 16.71 3.37
N THR A 2 40.27 17.60 2.72
CA THR A 2 40.28 19.03 2.99
C THR A 2 39.38 19.35 4.18
N ALA A 3 39.47 20.56 4.73
CA ALA A 3 38.57 21.01 5.80
C ALA A 3 37.10 20.99 5.37
N VAL A 4 36.81 21.26 4.09
CA VAL A 4 35.46 21.24 3.53
C VAL A 4 34.91 19.81 3.50
N ASP A 5 35.73 18.83 3.09
CA ASP A 5 35.31 17.42 3.07
C ASP A 5 34.94 16.93 4.47
N VAL A 6 35.72 17.31 5.48
CA VAL A 6 35.45 16.96 6.88
C VAL A 6 34.16 17.62 7.36
N ALA A 7 33.96 18.91 7.08
CA ALA A 7 32.76 19.63 7.46
C ALA A 7 31.50 19.06 6.80
N LEU A 8 31.59 18.65 5.53
CA LEU A 8 30.50 18.01 4.79
C LEU A 8 30.18 16.63 5.38
N PHE A 9 31.20 15.82 5.67
CA PHE A 9 31.01 14.52 6.27
C PHE A 9 30.34 14.61 7.66
N VAL A 10 30.82 15.51 8.51
CA VAL A 10 30.24 15.75 9.84
C VAL A 10 28.78 16.21 9.74
N ASN A 11 28.47 17.12 8.82
CA ASN A 11 27.09 17.57 8.63
C ASN A 11 26.16 16.43 8.19
N ILE A 12 26.57 15.64 7.20
CA ILE A 12 25.76 14.54 6.69
C ILE A 12 25.58 13.47 7.77
N ALA A 13 26.68 12.99 8.36
CA ALA A 13 26.64 11.96 9.39
C ALA A 13 25.85 12.43 10.62
N GLY A 14 26.10 13.67 11.07
CA GLY A 14 25.39 14.28 12.20
C GLY A 14 23.89 14.42 11.93
N SER A 15 23.51 14.88 10.73
CA SER A 15 22.10 15.00 10.35
C SER A 15 21.42 13.64 10.30
N LEU A 16 22.06 12.62 9.72
CA LEU A 16 21.51 11.26 9.68
C LEU A 16 21.29 10.69 11.09
N VAL A 17 22.27 10.85 11.98
CA VAL A 17 22.16 10.37 13.36
C VAL A 17 21.07 11.13 14.11
N LEU A 18 21.04 12.45 14.00
CA LEU A 18 20.11 13.29 14.76
C LEU A 18 18.67 13.10 14.29
N PHE A 19 18.41 13.24 12.98
CA PHE A 19 17.07 13.10 12.44
C PHE A 19 16.62 11.64 12.38
N GLY A 20 17.50 10.72 12.00
CA GLY A 20 17.20 9.28 12.01
C GLY A 20 16.94 8.76 13.41
N GLY A 21 17.78 9.15 14.38
CA GLY A 21 17.58 8.82 15.80
C GLY A 21 16.27 9.38 16.34
N ALA A 22 15.98 10.65 16.07
CA ALA A 22 14.72 11.28 16.45
C ALA A 22 13.51 10.53 15.83
N ALA A 23 13.59 10.14 14.56
CA ALA A 23 12.52 9.38 13.90
C ALA A 23 12.27 8.03 14.56
N VAL A 24 13.32 7.26 14.89
CA VAL A 24 13.19 5.97 15.57
C VAL A 24 12.60 6.14 16.97
N LEU A 25 13.06 7.14 17.73
CA LEU A 25 12.52 7.43 19.06
C LEU A 25 11.05 7.85 19.01
N ALA A 26 10.68 8.73 18.06
CA ALA A 26 9.30 9.16 17.86
C ALA A 26 8.41 7.98 17.44
N LEU A 27 8.89 7.13 16.53
CA LEU A 27 8.18 5.93 16.10
C LEU A 27 7.99 4.94 17.26
N GLY A 28 9.03 4.69 18.05
CA GLY A 28 8.95 3.83 19.24
C GLY A 28 7.99 4.38 20.30
N TRP A 29 7.98 5.70 20.49
CA TRP A 29 6.98 6.37 21.32
C TRP A 29 5.56 6.17 20.78
N ALA A 30 5.34 6.35 19.47
CA ALA A 30 4.03 6.20 18.84
C ALA A 30 3.47 4.78 19.02
N PHE A 31 4.31 3.76 18.86
CA PHE A 31 3.95 2.37 19.18
C PHE A 31 3.59 2.19 20.65
N ARG A 32 4.38 2.72 21.58
CA ARG A 32 4.12 2.59 23.02
C ARG A 32 2.87 3.35 23.46
N ALA A 33 2.58 4.48 22.83
CA ALA A 33 1.44 5.34 23.13
C ALA A 33 0.15 4.91 22.40
N GLY A 34 0.14 3.73 21.77
CA GLY A 34 -1.05 3.17 21.14
C GLY A 34 -1.52 3.91 19.88
N GLN A 35 -0.68 4.76 19.27
CA GLN A 35 -1.05 5.54 18.06
C GLN A 35 -1.41 4.65 16.86
N PHE A 36 -1.12 3.35 16.95
CA PHE A 36 -1.36 2.35 15.93
C PHE A 36 -2.42 1.30 16.33
N GLU A 37 -3.09 1.44 17.48
CA GLU A 37 -4.04 0.43 17.97
C GLU A 37 -5.33 0.34 17.12
N ASN A 38 -5.69 1.42 16.42
CA ASN A 38 -6.96 1.54 15.72
C ASN A 38 -6.82 1.71 14.21
N PHE A 39 -5.78 1.11 13.62
CA PHE A 39 -5.52 1.18 12.17
C PHE A 39 -6.71 0.70 11.33
N ASP A 40 -7.42 -0.35 11.77
CA ASP A 40 -8.60 -0.88 11.07
C ASP A 40 -9.75 0.14 11.02
N GLN A 41 -10.00 0.86 12.12
CA GLN A 41 -11.01 1.92 12.14
C GLN A 41 -10.59 3.13 11.31
N GLY A 42 -9.30 3.49 11.36
CA GLY A 42 -8.74 4.56 10.53
C GLY A 42 -8.89 4.27 9.03
N SER A 43 -8.57 3.04 8.59
CA SER A 43 -8.71 2.65 7.18
C SER A 43 -10.17 2.61 6.73
N LYS A 44 -11.10 2.28 7.64
CA LYS A 44 -12.54 2.27 7.36
C LYS A 44 -13.19 3.66 7.39
N SER A 45 -12.53 4.69 7.90
CA SER A 45 -13.08 6.05 8.04
C SER A 45 -13.38 6.77 6.72
N ILE A 46 -12.79 6.30 5.62
CA ILE A 46 -13.05 6.85 4.28
C ILE A 46 -14.39 6.40 3.71
N PHE A 47 -14.90 5.26 4.17
CA PHE A 47 -16.15 4.69 3.70
C PHE A 47 -17.33 5.37 4.40
N GLY A 48 -18.38 5.66 3.63
CA GLY A 48 -19.66 6.08 4.21
C GLY A 48 -20.31 4.97 5.05
N PRO A 49 -21.31 5.29 5.89
CA PRO A 49 -22.01 4.30 6.72
C PRO A 49 -22.61 3.11 5.95
N ASP A 50 -23.00 3.33 4.70
CA ASP A 50 -23.66 2.35 3.85
C ASP A 50 -22.73 1.80 2.74
N GLU A 51 -21.45 2.19 2.73
CA GLU A 51 -20.51 1.83 1.67
C GLU A 51 -19.82 0.49 1.98
N PRO A 52 -19.72 -0.44 1.01
CA PRO A 52 -19.15 -1.75 1.27
C PRO A 52 -17.62 -1.69 1.39
N VAL A 53 -17.09 -2.20 2.51
CA VAL A 53 -15.64 -2.30 2.75
C VAL A 53 -15.11 -3.63 2.22
N GLY A 54 -14.12 -3.57 1.33
CA GLY A 54 -13.45 -4.76 0.80
C GLY A 54 -14.11 -5.37 -0.45
N GLU A 55 -15.19 -4.77 -0.95
CA GLU A 55 -15.84 -5.16 -2.19
C GLU A 55 -15.45 -4.20 -3.33
N PRO A 56 -15.17 -4.70 -4.56
CA PRO A 56 -14.99 -3.85 -5.72
C PRO A 56 -16.27 -3.06 -6.03
N THR A 57 -16.18 -1.73 -6.06
CA THR A 57 -17.31 -0.84 -6.42
C THR A 57 -17.22 -0.29 -7.84
N ASP A 58 -16.07 -0.44 -8.49
CA ASP A 58 -15.85 0.01 -9.86
C ASP A 58 -16.33 -1.06 -10.86
N GLU A 59 -17.22 -0.68 -11.76
CA GLU A 59 -17.71 -1.54 -12.84
C GLU A 59 -17.32 -0.91 -14.18
N PHE A 60 -16.48 -1.62 -14.93
CA PHE A 60 -16.12 -1.18 -16.28
C PHE A 60 -17.34 -1.25 -17.20
N PRO A 61 -17.64 -0.19 -17.99
CA PRO A 61 -18.76 -0.21 -18.92
C PRO A 61 -18.68 -1.42 -19.87
N GLY A 62 -19.69 -2.30 -19.81
CA GLY A 62 -19.78 -3.52 -20.62
C GLY A 62 -19.33 -4.82 -19.95
N ALA A 63 -18.96 -4.79 -18.66
CA ALA A 63 -18.72 -6.01 -17.90
C ALA A 63 -20.04 -6.81 -17.71
N PRO A 64 -20.04 -8.15 -17.88
CA PRO A 64 -21.18 -8.98 -17.52
C PRO A 64 -21.41 -8.93 -16.01
N HIS A 65 -22.60 -8.49 -15.58
CA HIS A 65 -23.02 -8.54 -14.19
C HIS A 65 -23.35 -10.00 -13.82
N GLU A 66 -22.42 -10.72 -13.19
CA GLU A 66 -22.71 -12.05 -12.61
C GLU A 66 -23.20 -11.87 -11.16
N PRO A 67 -24.51 -12.11 -10.87
CA PRO A 67 -25.03 -11.93 -9.52
C PRO A 67 -24.50 -13.04 -8.60
N GLY A 68 -23.72 -12.67 -7.58
CA GLY A 68 -23.35 -13.55 -6.45
C GLY A 68 -22.02 -14.31 -6.58
N ALA A 69 -21.09 -13.87 -7.41
CA ALA A 69 -19.78 -14.50 -7.53
C ALA A 69 -18.91 -14.24 -6.28
N VAL A 70 -18.91 -15.20 -5.35
CA VAL A 70 -17.83 -15.35 -4.36
C VAL A 70 -16.55 -15.71 -5.13
N PRO A 71 -15.40 -15.05 -4.90
CA PRO A 71 -14.18 -15.34 -5.65
C PRO A 71 -13.78 -16.80 -5.45
N ARG A 72 -13.92 -17.61 -6.49
CA ARG A 72 -13.34 -18.95 -6.53
C ARG A 72 -11.83 -18.76 -6.57
N ALA A 73 -11.18 -19.02 -5.44
CA ALA A 73 -9.81 -19.45 -5.45
C ALA A 73 -9.73 -20.66 -6.40
N GLU A 74 -8.77 -20.61 -7.32
CA GLU A 74 -8.48 -21.63 -8.34
C GLU A 74 -9.32 -21.52 -9.64
N ASP A 75 -8.69 -21.00 -10.70
CA ASP A 75 -8.64 -21.76 -11.96
C ASP A 75 -7.45 -21.31 -12.84
N PRO A 76 -6.70 -22.27 -13.42
CA PRO A 76 -5.51 -21.99 -14.22
C PRO A 76 -5.91 -21.55 -15.62
N HIS A 77 -5.29 -20.46 -16.05
CA HIS A 77 -5.27 -19.89 -17.39
C HIS A 77 -5.55 -20.91 -18.53
N PRO A 78 -6.73 -20.87 -19.21
CA PRO A 78 -6.88 -21.54 -20.49
C PRO A 78 -6.31 -20.61 -21.57
N SER A 79 -5.11 -20.93 -22.04
CA SER A 79 -4.60 -20.49 -23.34
C SER A 79 -5.58 -20.91 -24.44
N GLY A 80 -6.37 -19.97 -24.94
CA GLY A 80 -7.28 -20.17 -26.06
C GLY A 80 -7.01 -19.17 -27.16
N VAL A 81 -5.92 -19.35 -27.90
CA VAL A 81 -5.69 -18.65 -29.18
C VAL A 81 -6.63 -19.27 -30.23
N PRO A 82 -7.52 -18.51 -30.89
CA PRO A 82 -8.34 -19.08 -31.95
C PRO A 82 -7.50 -19.31 -33.21
N ALA A 83 -7.65 -20.50 -33.80
CA ALA A 83 -7.03 -20.86 -35.08
C ALA A 83 -7.59 -20.00 -36.22
N SER A 84 -6.70 -19.26 -36.88
CA SER A 84 -6.96 -18.53 -38.12
C SER A 84 -7.34 -19.50 -39.24
N GLY A 85 -8.60 -19.47 -39.68
CA GLY A 85 -9.07 -20.11 -40.90
C GLY A 85 -9.62 -19.06 -41.86
N GLY A 86 -9.03 -18.97 -43.06
CA GLY A 86 -9.64 -18.25 -44.19
C GLY A 86 -8.67 -17.58 -45.14
N ARG A 87 -8.03 -18.35 -46.03
CA ARG A 87 -8.15 -18.27 -47.49
C ARG A 87 -7.34 -19.36 -48.17
#